data_AF-A0A7Y2I3Z0-F1
#
_entry.id   AF-A0A7Y2I3Z0-F1
#
_cell.length_a   1.000
_cell.length_b   1.000
_cell.length_c   1.000
_cell.angle_alpha   90.00
_cell.angle_beta   90.00
_cell.angle_gamma   90.00
#
_symmetry.space_group_name_H-M   'P 1'
#
loop_
_entity.id
_entity.type
_entity.pdbx_description
1 polymer ?
#
loop_
_entity_poly.entity_id
_entity_poly.type
_entity_poly.pdbx_seq_one_letter_code
_entity_poly.pdbx_strand_id
1 'polypeptide(L)'
;MNNEAAINVSVSSHYREASYASEVISPGILGERVEVLEAGPLFTLIKQADGYMSWIGSDQLAHEDMDTDSSTLLRSHFVSLHKQPAADAEAIRNGVIGCRLPVREEQNGWVRYNSFRQSDPDFSPVHLATLVSVNRYPLDHGAP
;
A
#
# COMPACT_ATOMS: atom_id res chain seq x y z
N MET A 1 -10.67 7.51 19.69
CA MET A 1 -9.60 6.69 19.08
C MET A 1 -9.98 6.54 17.62
N ASN A 2 -9.10 6.91 16.68
CA ASN A 2 -9.37 6.64 15.26
C ASN A 2 -9.32 5.13 15.07
N ASN A 3 -10.46 4.54 14.70
CA ASN A 3 -10.59 3.10 14.49
C ASN A 3 -10.35 2.78 13.01
N GLU A 4 -9.38 3.45 12.39
CA GLU A 4 -9.06 3.34 10.98
C GLU A 4 -7.72 2.64 10.81
N ALA A 5 -7.60 1.90 9.71
CA ALA A 5 -6.35 1.32 9.24
C ALA A 5 -6.23 1.49 7.73
N ALA A 6 -5.03 1.27 7.20
CA ALA A 6 -4.80 1.16 5.77
C ALA A 6 -4.31 -0.24 5.40
N ILE A 7 -4.72 -0.76 4.26
CA ILE A 7 -4.17 -2.01 3.71
C ILE A 7 -2.70 -1.75 3.30
N ASN A 8 -1.77 -2.58 3.77
CA ASN A 8 -0.31 -2.44 3.54
C ASN A 8 0.30 -3.49 2.58
N VAL A 9 -0.55 -4.27 1.91
CA VAL A 9 -0.11 -5.22 0.87
C VAL A 9 -0.72 -4.82 -0.47
N SER A 10 -0.04 -5.16 -1.58
CA SER A 10 -0.49 -4.77 -2.93
C SER A 10 -1.94 -5.19 -3.20
N VAL A 11 -2.25 -6.45 -2.86
CA VAL A 11 -3.59 -7.02 -2.86
C VAL A 11 -3.74 -7.87 -1.60
N SER A 12 -4.74 -7.57 -0.77
CA SER A 12 -5.13 -8.39 0.37
C SER A 12 -6.24 -9.34 -0.02
N SER A 13 -6.29 -10.51 0.63
CA SER A 13 -7.44 -11.41 0.56
C SER A 13 -8.34 -11.15 1.75
N HIS A 14 -9.63 -10.91 1.50
CA HIS A 14 -10.62 -10.73 2.54
C HIS A 14 -11.54 -11.93 2.61
N TYR A 15 -11.73 -12.44 3.82
CA TYR A 15 -12.35 -13.72 4.13
C TYR A 15 -13.75 -13.53 4.71
N ARG A 16 -14.62 -14.51 4.47
CA ARG A 16 -15.96 -14.57 5.07
C ARG A 16 -15.90 -14.76 6.59
N GLU A 17 -14.92 -15.53 7.06
CA GLU A 17 -14.69 -15.84 8.48
C GLU A 17 -13.21 -15.64 8.83
N ALA A 18 -12.89 -15.55 10.12
CA ALA A 18 -11.53 -15.36 10.65
C ALA A 18 -10.64 -16.62 10.51
N SER A 19 -10.43 -17.08 9.27
CA SER A 19 -9.68 -18.30 8.97
C SER A 19 -9.14 -18.28 7.55
N TYR A 20 -7.89 -18.72 7.37
CA TYR A 20 -7.30 -18.91 6.04
C TYR A 20 -7.96 -20.03 5.23
N ALA A 21 -8.73 -20.91 5.88
CA ALA A 21 -9.55 -21.93 5.22
C ALA A 21 -10.92 -21.40 4.78
N SER A 22 -11.27 -20.16 5.16
CA SER A 22 -12.51 -19.54 4.76
C SER A 22 -12.47 -19.10 3.29
N GLU A 23 -13.64 -18.94 2.69
CA GLU A 23 -13.80 -18.37 1.37
C GLU A 23 -13.26 -16.94 1.33
N VAL A 24 -12.47 -16.63 0.30
CA VAL A 24 -12.09 -15.25 -0.04
C VAL A 24 -13.25 -14.63 -0.81
N ILE A 25 -13.85 -13.58 -0.23
CA ILE A 25 -15.07 -12.94 -0.73
C ILE A 25 -14.82 -11.60 -1.40
N SER A 26 -13.70 -10.96 -1.11
CA SER A 26 -13.31 -9.68 -1.70
C SER A 26 -11.79 -9.49 -1.65
N PRO A 27 -11.18 -8.78 -2.60
CA PRO A 27 -9.85 -8.24 -2.44
C PRO A 27 -9.86 -6.83 -1.84
N GLY A 28 -8.77 -6.44 -1.20
CA GLY A 28 -8.47 -5.05 -0.88
C GLY A 28 -7.15 -4.62 -1.51
N ILE A 29 -6.93 -3.30 -1.61
CA ILE A 29 -5.77 -2.75 -2.33
C ILE A 29 -4.92 -1.87 -1.41
N LEU A 30 -3.60 -1.90 -1.60
CA LEU A 30 -2.64 -1.05 -0.88
C LEU A 30 -3.09 0.42 -0.78
N GLY A 31 -3.11 0.94 0.45
CA GLY A 31 -3.51 2.31 0.78
C GLY A 31 -5.02 2.56 0.81
N GLU A 32 -5.85 1.54 0.58
CA GLU A 32 -7.27 1.62 0.89
C GLU A 32 -7.46 1.81 2.40
N ARG A 33 -8.28 2.79 2.77
CA ARG A 33 -8.65 3.07 4.16
C ARG A 33 -9.86 2.23 4.54
N VAL A 34 -9.78 1.60 5.70
CA VAL A 34 -10.82 0.71 6.23
C VAL A 34 -11.10 1.06 7.68
N GLU A 35 -12.35 0.86 8.09
CA GLU A 35 -12.74 0.93 9.50
C GLU A 35 -12.48 -0.43 10.15
N VAL A 36 -11.79 -0.46 11.28
CA VAL A 36 -11.56 -1.67 12.08
C VAL A 36 -12.78 -1.87 12.97
N LEU A 37 -13.48 -2.99 12.84
CA LEU A 37 -14.64 -3.31 13.67
C LEU A 37 -14.27 -4.20 14.86
N GLU A 38 -13.38 -5.18 14.64
CA GLU A 38 -12.89 -6.10 15.67
C GLU A 38 -11.43 -6.45 15.40
N ALA A 39 -10.53 -6.04 16.30
CA ALA A 39 -9.12 -6.37 16.19
C ALA A 39 -8.82 -7.74 16.83
N GLY A 40 -8.05 -8.56 16.13
CA GLY A 40 -7.57 -9.84 16.63
C GLY A 40 -6.08 -10.05 16.31
N PRO A 41 -5.44 -11.07 16.91
CA PRO A 41 -4.01 -11.30 16.71
C PRO A 41 -3.67 -11.82 15.30
N LEU A 42 -4.57 -12.60 14.70
CA LEU A 42 -4.37 -13.19 13.37
C LEU A 42 -5.29 -12.55 12.34
N PHE A 43 -6.55 -12.34 12.70
CA PHE A 43 -7.56 -11.73 11.82
C PHE A 43 -8.18 -10.51 12.48
N THR A 44 -8.48 -9.52 11.65
CA THR A 44 -9.18 -8.31 12.03
C THR A 44 -10.42 -8.19 11.16
N LEU A 45 -11.58 -7.96 11.77
CA LEU A 45 -12.81 -7.64 11.06
C LEU A 45 -12.75 -6.17 10.65
N ILE A 46 -12.93 -5.91 9.36
CA ILE A 46 -12.90 -4.56 8.81
C ILE A 46 -14.19 -4.25 8.04
N LYS A 47 -14.41 -2.96 7.80
CA LYS A 47 -15.42 -2.44 6.88
C LYS A 47 -14.75 -1.55 5.84
N GLN A 48 -14.99 -1.87 4.58
CA GLN A 48 -14.51 -1.10 3.43
C GLN A 48 -15.40 0.13 3.17
N ALA A 49 -14.92 1.07 2.36
CA ALA A 49 -15.64 2.33 2.07
C ALA A 49 -17.01 2.12 1.39
N ASP A 50 -17.20 1.00 0.70
CA ASP A 50 -18.48 0.59 0.10
C ASP A 50 -19.45 -0.06 1.10
N GLY A 51 -19.03 -0.21 2.36
CA GLY A 51 -19.81 -0.82 3.44
C GLY A 51 -19.64 -2.32 3.58
N TYR A 52 -18.85 -2.97 2.72
CA TYR A 52 -18.61 -4.41 2.79
C TYR A 52 -17.78 -4.78 4.03
N MET A 53 -18.17 -5.85 4.72
CA MET A 53 -17.51 -6.33 5.92
C MET A 53 -16.84 -7.67 5.66
N SER A 54 -15.61 -7.82 6.14
CA SER A 54 -14.82 -9.02 5.90
C SER A 54 -13.64 -9.12 6.87
N TRP A 55 -13.11 -10.33 7.01
CA TRP A 55 -11.93 -10.59 7.82
C TRP A 55 -10.66 -10.47 6.98
N ILE A 56 -9.65 -9.79 7.48
CA ILE A 56 -8.33 -9.66 6.84
C ILE A 56 -7.25 -10.16 7.80
N GLY A 57 -6.13 -10.67 7.27
CA GLY A 57 -4.93 -10.91 8.06
C GLY A 57 -4.49 -9.63 8.76
N SER A 58 -4.31 -9.68 10.08
CA SER A 58 -3.98 -8.48 10.87
C SER A 58 -2.59 -7.93 10.51
N ASP A 59 -1.71 -8.81 10.04
CA ASP A 59 -0.41 -8.50 9.45
C ASP A 59 -0.50 -7.87 8.05
N GLN A 60 -1.70 -7.55 7.54
CA GLN A 60 -1.90 -6.80 6.30
C GLN A 60 -2.40 -5.37 6.52
N LEU A 61 -2.64 -4.95 7.77
CA LEU A 61 -3.13 -3.61 8.13
C LEU A 61 -2.04 -2.72 8.75
N ALA A 62 -1.95 -1.48 8.32
CA ALA A 62 -1.21 -0.42 8.99
C ALA A 62 -2.17 0.44 9.82
N HIS A 63 -1.95 0.49 11.13
CA HIS A 63 -2.76 1.26 12.08
C HIS A 63 -2.24 2.68 12.35
N GLU A 64 -1.06 3.00 11.81
CA GLU A 64 -0.48 4.32 11.98
C GLU A 64 -1.09 5.31 11.01
N ASP A 65 -1.19 6.57 11.45
CA ASP A 65 -1.58 7.66 10.59
C ASP A 65 -0.58 7.75 9.44
N MET A 66 -1.06 7.39 8.27
CA MET A 66 -0.41 7.67 7.01
C MET A 66 -0.48 9.17 6.77
N ASP A 67 0.39 9.91 7.43
CA ASP A 67 0.40 11.36 7.39
C ASP A 67 0.86 11.84 6.02
N THR A 68 -0.02 11.87 5.03
CA THR A 68 0.27 12.48 3.73
C THR A 68 -0.86 13.37 3.26
N ASP A 69 -0.56 14.67 3.21
CA ASP A 69 -1.34 15.68 2.51
C ASP A 69 -1.57 15.36 1.01
N SER A 70 -0.81 14.41 0.45
CA SER A 70 -0.94 13.97 -0.94
C SER A 70 -0.74 12.47 -1.13
N SER A 71 -1.66 11.82 -1.86
CA SER A 71 -1.50 10.46 -2.35
C SER A 71 -1.59 10.42 -3.88
N THR A 72 -0.92 9.44 -4.49
CA THR A 72 -1.03 9.16 -5.93
C THR A 72 -1.72 7.82 -6.15
N LEU A 73 -2.68 7.83 -7.08
CA LEU A 73 -3.31 6.63 -7.59
C LEU A 73 -2.42 5.98 -8.64
N LEU A 74 -2.05 4.73 -8.41
CA LEU A 74 -1.35 3.93 -9.39
C LEU A 74 -2.31 3.51 -10.50
N ARG A 75 -1.94 3.83 -11.76
CA ARG A 75 -2.78 3.60 -12.94
C ARG A 75 -2.31 2.45 -13.83
N SER A 76 -1.05 2.05 -13.70
CA SER A 76 -0.51 0.90 -14.41
C SER A 76 -0.99 -0.40 -13.75
N HIS A 77 -1.32 -1.41 -14.56
CA HIS A 77 -1.79 -2.71 -14.07
C HIS A 77 -0.81 -3.36 -13.08
N PHE A 78 0.49 -3.21 -13.34
CA PHE A 78 1.55 -3.74 -12.53
C PHE A 78 2.77 -2.82 -12.59
N VAL A 79 3.38 -2.57 -11.43
CA VAL A 79 4.66 -1.87 -11.31
C VAL A 79 5.52 -2.52 -10.24
N SER A 80 6.83 -2.47 -10.42
CA SER A 80 7.78 -2.74 -9.34
C SER A 80 8.07 -1.46 -8.58
N LEU A 81 8.12 -1.56 -7.27
CA LEU A 81 8.54 -0.50 -6.35
C LEU A 81 9.97 -0.82 -5.89
N HIS A 82 10.90 0.13 -6.05
CA HIS A 82 12.34 -0.10 -5.89
C HIS A 82 12.91 0.60 -4.65
N LYS A 83 14.05 0.17 -4.10
CA LYS A 83 14.75 0.87 -2.98
C LYS A 83 15.34 2.23 -3.37
N GLN A 84 15.60 2.43 -4.66
CA GLN A 84 16.26 3.60 -5.22
C GLN A 84 15.61 3.97 -6.57
N PRO A 85 15.74 5.22 -7.06
CA PRO A 85 15.14 5.68 -8.31
C PRO A 85 16.00 5.27 -9.51
N ALA A 86 16.21 3.97 -9.65
CA ALA A 86 16.94 3.37 -10.75
C ALA A 86 16.23 2.11 -11.21
N ALA A 87 16.17 1.88 -12.52
CA ALA A 87 15.41 0.77 -13.10
C ALA A 87 15.99 -0.62 -12.78
N ASP A 88 17.27 -0.68 -12.44
CA ASP A 88 18.01 -1.88 -12.03
C ASP A 88 18.13 -2.03 -10.52
N ALA A 89 17.60 -1.08 -9.73
CA ALA A 89 17.61 -1.16 -8.28
C ALA A 89 16.74 -2.34 -7.79
N GLU A 90 17.10 -2.86 -6.63
CA GLU A 90 16.36 -3.92 -5.95
C GLU A 90 14.88 -3.54 -5.79
N ALA A 91 13.99 -4.40 -6.28
CA ALA A 91 12.55 -4.27 -6.09
C ALA A 91 12.18 -4.72 -4.66
N ILE A 92 11.50 -3.86 -3.92
CA ILE A 92 11.03 -4.13 -2.56
C ILE A 92 9.63 -4.73 -2.54
N ARG A 93 8.76 -4.31 -3.47
CA ARG A 93 7.40 -4.81 -3.58
C ARG A 93 6.81 -4.49 -4.95
N ASN A 94 5.64 -5.03 -5.24
CA ASN A 94 4.88 -4.67 -6.42
C ASN A 94 3.75 -3.69 -6.05
N GLY A 95 3.32 -2.88 -7.01
CA GLY A 95 2.07 -2.15 -6.96
C GLY A 95 1.16 -2.62 -8.09
N VAL A 96 -0.14 -2.57 -7.85
CA VAL A 96 -1.15 -2.86 -8.88
C VAL A 96 -2.04 -1.64 -9.10
N ILE A 97 -2.74 -1.62 -10.23
CA ILE A 97 -3.72 -0.56 -10.50
C ILE A 97 -4.69 -0.40 -9.32
N GLY A 98 -4.96 0.84 -8.94
CA GLY A 98 -5.81 1.15 -7.80
C GLY A 98 -5.06 1.42 -6.49
N CYS A 99 -3.79 1.00 -6.36
CA CYS A 99 -2.99 1.33 -5.18
C CYS A 99 -2.93 2.84 -4.95
N ARG A 100 -3.15 3.26 -3.70
CA ARG A 100 -2.97 4.64 -3.26
C ARG A 100 -1.69 4.73 -2.46
N LEU A 101 -0.71 5.43 -3.03
CA LEU A 101 0.61 5.52 -2.42
C LEU A 101 0.84 6.93 -1.84
N PRO A 102 1.32 7.03 -0.59
CA PRO A 102 1.59 8.30 0.08
C PRO A 102 2.78 9.03 -0.58
N VAL A 103 2.54 10.08 -1.36
CA VAL A 103 3.61 10.78 -2.07
C VAL A 103 4.30 11.74 -1.14
N ARG A 104 5.64 11.74 -1.16
CA ARG A 104 6.46 12.74 -0.49
C ARG A 104 7.15 13.69 -1.46
N GLU A 105 7.63 13.17 -2.58
CA GLU A 105 8.47 13.92 -3.51
C GLU A 105 8.41 13.30 -4.91
N GLU A 106 8.61 14.12 -5.93
CA GLU A 106 8.80 13.70 -7.32
C GLU A 106 10.12 14.28 -7.82
N GLN A 107 11.02 13.43 -8.34
CA GLN A 107 12.31 13.83 -8.88
C GLN A 107 12.65 13.01 -10.12
N ASN A 108 12.98 13.68 -11.24
CA ASN A 108 13.44 13.04 -12.49
C ASN A 108 12.53 11.91 -13.00
N GLY A 109 11.20 12.07 -12.89
CA GLY A 109 10.21 11.07 -13.33
C GLY A 109 9.94 9.95 -12.33
N TRP A 110 10.60 9.97 -11.17
CA TRP A 110 10.44 9.02 -10.07
C TRP A 110 9.68 9.68 -8.93
N VAL A 111 8.76 8.94 -8.32
CA VAL A 111 7.97 9.40 -7.16
C VAL A 111 8.45 8.64 -5.92
N ARG A 112 8.57 9.30 -4.78
CA ARG A 112 8.98 8.71 -3.48
C ARG A 112 7.77 8.48 -2.58
N TYR A 113 7.75 7.31 -1.92
CA TYR A 113 6.71 6.91 -0.95
C TYR A 113 7.30 6.40 0.37
N ASN A 114 6.52 6.48 1.45
CA ASN A 114 6.85 5.84 2.73
C ASN A 114 6.29 4.40 2.82
N SER A 115 7.00 3.51 3.52
CA SER A 115 6.45 2.25 4.03
C SER A 115 5.39 2.53 5.12
N PHE A 116 4.42 1.64 5.29
CA PHE A 116 3.23 1.92 6.11
C PHE A 116 3.36 1.40 7.56
N ARG A 117 4.43 0.67 7.95
CA ARG A 117 4.60 0.14 9.32
C ARG A 117 5.99 0.31 9.86
N GLN A 118 6.12 0.72 11.13
CA GLN A 118 7.45 0.96 11.72
C GLN A 118 8.37 -0.26 11.81
N SER A 119 7.76 -1.43 11.83
CA SER A 119 8.45 -2.71 11.98
C SER A 119 8.91 -3.33 10.67
N ASP A 120 8.48 -2.79 9.51
CA ASP A 120 8.81 -3.42 8.24
C ASP A 120 10.32 -3.25 7.95
N PRO A 121 11.02 -4.22 7.34
CA PRO A 121 12.45 -4.11 7.04
C PRO A 121 12.80 -2.92 6.11
N ASP A 122 11.82 -2.44 5.35
CA ASP A 122 11.88 -1.25 4.48
C ASP A 122 11.37 0.02 5.18
N PHE A 123 10.90 -0.10 6.42
CA PHE A 123 10.70 1.03 7.30
C PHE A 123 11.99 1.39 8.01
N SER A 124 12.29 2.68 8.06
CA SER A 124 13.28 3.18 9.00
C SER A 124 12.90 4.61 9.38
N PRO A 125 13.16 5.00 10.64
CA PRO A 125 13.27 6.41 11.00
C PRO A 125 14.28 7.18 10.13
N VAL A 126 15.23 6.45 9.51
CA VAL A 126 16.26 6.92 8.55
C VAL A 126 15.79 6.80 7.09
N HIS A 127 14.69 6.11 6.78
CA HIS A 127 14.10 5.98 5.43
C HIS A 127 13.44 7.31 4.96
N LEU A 128 13.57 8.40 5.73
CA LEU A 128 13.57 9.77 5.19
C LEU A 128 14.58 9.98 4.04
N ALA A 129 15.54 9.06 3.83
CA ALA A 129 16.55 9.09 2.77
C ALA A 129 16.44 7.98 1.70
N THR A 130 15.55 7.01 1.84
CA THR A 130 15.49 5.85 0.93
C THR A 130 14.25 5.96 0.03
N LEU A 131 14.45 5.70 -1.25
CA LEU A 131 13.59 6.17 -2.34
C LEU A 131 12.74 5.01 -2.86
N VAL A 132 11.44 4.99 -2.54
CA VAL A 132 10.53 4.00 -3.15
C VAL A 132 10.11 4.44 -4.54
N SER A 133 10.77 3.89 -5.56
CA SER A 133 10.65 4.14 -7.01
C SER A 133 9.39 3.61 -7.74
N VAL A 134 8.46 4.38 -8.38
CA VAL A 134 7.66 3.87 -9.52
C VAL A 134 8.09 4.56 -10.79
N ASN A 135 8.35 3.76 -11.82
CA ASN A 135 8.55 4.26 -13.17
C ASN A 135 7.19 4.75 -13.70
N ARG A 136 6.97 6.08 -13.72
CA ARG A 136 6.00 6.64 -14.68
C ARG A 136 6.62 6.35 -16.05
N TYR A 137 5.87 5.70 -16.94
CA TYR A 137 6.23 5.56 -18.35
C TYR A 137 6.98 6.81 -18.85
N PRO A 138 7.99 6.67 -19.73
CA PRO A 138 8.74 7.82 -20.23
C PRO A 138 7.74 8.88 -20.65
N LEU A 139 7.87 10.09 -20.09
CA LEU A 139 7.26 11.25 -20.71
C LEU A 139 7.75 11.19 -22.14
N ASP A 140 6.82 10.95 -23.07
CA ASP A 140 7.06 11.06 -24.48
C ASP A 140 7.37 12.53 -24.71
N HIS A 141 8.64 12.90 -24.47
CA HIS A 141 9.20 14.12 -24.99
C HIS A 141 9.23 13.85 -26.48
N GLY A 142 8.17 14.31 -27.15
CA GLY A 142 8.05 14.26 -28.58
C GLY A 142 9.42 14.53 -29.18
N ALA A 143 9.96 13.51 -29.84
CA ALA A 143 11.10 13.71 -30.70
C ALA A 143 10.68 14.72 -31.79
N PRO A 144 11.59 15.59 -32.23
CA PRO A 144 11.28 16.71 -33.13
C PRO A 144 10.62 16.30 -34.45
#